data_AF-A0A5C6BTL3-F1
#
_entry.id   AF-A0A5C6BTL3-F1
#
_cell.length_a   1.000
_cell.length_b   1.000
_cell.length_c   1.000
_cell.angle_alpha   90.00
_cell.angle_beta   90.00
_cell.angle_gamma   90.00
#
_symmetry.space_group_name_H-M   'P 1'
#
loop_
_entity.id
_entity.type
_entity.pdbx_description
1 polymer ?
#
loop_
_entity_poly.entity_id
_entity_poly.type
_entity_poly.pdbx_seq_one_letter_code
_entity_poly.pdbx_strand_id
1 'polypeptide(L)'
;MFFVRRLFTPSRFARTAAVAVVALSTFAMTLSPLGNLLAQDKQPAGQSGSAVPAATDPVVVVTIGSVNQLTQDLNYLSGAIGQPQFGGMFAMMAGSLTQGIDTNQPVGVLVPLIDGSPEPIALIPTSDVKVLLKRHEDKTGPADELADGTLVLAIGANTVFIRQVGNWAVLARNRNVLDRAPADPSAALGQLGSDYDLGVRLDMQQLPEAVRDSVIAQLRQGFDQAISRQGGEDAESSREYAQRSMDQLEQMIKQTDELMVGIDIDSKGKRIVVDLSFTALPGTKLAKMYASQQPIPSAYSMVVRDDAAAYYHAATSISPETVQEARAGVDSMLKMFAQAVQKSDKLDKAEADDATEVVNRIADLVLESYKEGKLDSGALLLTDAGSMKFVMGGFVSDGNEAAAILKDIAGKVKGHGDAPDFEFDRDTYHGVNLHLVSAKVPAKDDEVRKIFGDTVRVHVGTADKAVYVALGDQSLPLLKEMIDAAASPASSASADLVSVEVNLMPILQYAQSVEANDDIAAMIDALSRADDAGTLHATSSPVANGQKTRVVLGDGLLRAIGGAVRQAQAKQLQQQNTGGF
;
A
#
# COMPACT_ATOMS: atom_id res chain seq x y z
N MET A 1 -26.30 -2.65 19.39
CA MET A 1 -25.38 -3.59 20.07
C MET A 1 -24.42 -4.39 19.15
N PHE A 2 -24.46 -4.25 17.82
CA PHE A 2 -23.60 -5.03 16.90
C PHE A 2 -22.36 -4.29 16.37
N PHE A 3 -22.36 -2.96 16.35
CA PHE A 3 -21.24 -2.15 15.82
C PHE A 3 -20.00 -2.25 16.73
N VAL A 4 -20.19 -2.20 18.05
CA VAL A 4 -19.14 -2.44 19.06
C VAL A 4 -18.72 -3.92 19.07
N ARG A 5 -19.65 -4.87 18.89
CA ARG A 5 -19.33 -6.32 18.91
C ARG A 5 -18.53 -6.80 17.69
N ARG A 6 -18.58 -6.08 16.57
CA ARG A 6 -17.79 -6.36 15.35
C ARG A 6 -16.38 -5.77 15.36
N LEU A 7 -16.14 -4.70 16.13
CA LEU A 7 -14.80 -4.13 16.31
C LEU A 7 -13.89 -5.02 17.17
N PHE A 8 -14.45 -5.95 17.95
CA PHE A 8 -13.72 -6.70 18.97
C PHE A 8 -13.90 -8.23 18.88
N THR A 9 -14.06 -8.81 17.68
CA THR A 9 -14.07 -10.28 17.50
C THR A 9 -12.67 -10.79 17.04
N PRO A 10 -11.93 -11.57 17.86
CA PRO A 10 -10.52 -11.88 17.62
C PRO A 10 -10.25 -12.78 16.39
N SER A 11 -11.22 -13.59 15.98
CA SER A 11 -11.04 -14.55 14.88
C SER A 11 -10.97 -13.93 13.47
N ARG A 12 -11.29 -12.64 13.32
CA ARG A 12 -11.16 -11.92 12.04
C ARG A 12 -9.92 -11.04 11.97
N PHE A 13 -9.47 -10.42 13.07
CA PHE A 13 -8.29 -9.55 13.04
C PHE A 13 -7.02 -10.27 12.55
N ALA A 14 -6.85 -11.54 12.95
CA ALA A 14 -5.76 -12.40 12.46
C ALA A 14 -5.90 -12.85 10.99
N ARG A 15 -7.13 -12.87 10.43
CA ARG A 15 -7.37 -13.20 9.02
C ARG A 15 -7.33 -11.97 8.11
N THR A 16 -7.72 -10.79 8.59
CA THR A 16 -7.62 -9.54 7.80
C THR A 16 -6.19 -9.01 7.74
N ALA A 17 -5.38 -9.21 8.79
CA ALA A 17 -3.94 -8.88 8.77
C ALA A 17 -3.17 -9.73 7.74
N ALA A 18 -3.56 -11.00 7.55
CA ALA A 18 -2.99 -11.87 6.52
C ALA A 18 -3.43 -11.49 5.09
N VAL A 19 -4.62 -10.90 4.91
CA VAL A 19 -5.13 -10.47 3.60
C VAL A 19 -4.47 -9.17 3.12
N ALA A 20 -4.09 -8.27 4.03
CA ALA A 20 -3.38 -7.03 3.68
C ALA A 20 -1.94 -7.29 3.17
N VAL A 21 -1.25 -8.31 3.72
CA VAL A 21 0.10 -8.71 3.28
C VAL A 21 0.06 -9.50 1.97
N VAL A 22 -1.00 -10.30 1.73
CA VAL A 22 -1.19 -11.03 0.47
C VAL A 22 -1.60 -10.09 -0.68
N ALA A 23 -2.37 -9.02 -0.42
CA ALA A 23 -2.77 -8.06 -1.46
C ALA A 23 -1.58 -7.32 -2.11
N LEU A 24 -0.51 -7.04 -1.35
CA LEU A 24 0.73 -6.47 -1.87
C LEU A 24 1.53 -7.49 -2.71
N SER A 25 1.48 -8.77 -2.36
CA SER A 25 2.16 -9.84 -3.13
C SER A 25 1.48 -10.16 -4.47
N THR A 26 0.17 -9.92 -4.60
CA THR A 26 -0.56 -10.11 -5.88
C THR A 26 -0.26 -9.05 -6.94
N PHE A 27 0.28 -7.88 -6.57
CA PHE A 27 0.65 -6.85 -7.55
C PHE A 27 2.03 -7.11 -8.19
N ALA A 28 2.92 -7.85 -7.50
CA ALA A 28 4.26 -8.15 -7.98
C ALA A 28 4.37 -9.36 -8.94
N MET A 29 3.34 -10.23 -9.03
CA MET A 29 3.38 -11.44 -9.85
C MET A 29 2.56 -11.41 -11.15
N THR A 30 2.03 -10.26 -11.58
CA THR A 30 1.18 -10.18 -12.79
C THR A 30 1.80 -9.43 -13.98
N LEU A 31 3.08 -9.07 -13.95
CA LEU A 31 3.78 -8.42 -15.08
C LEU A 31 4.14 -9.38 -16.25
N SER A 32 3.42 -10.47 -16.43
CA SER A 32 3.40 -11.27 -17.66
C SER A 32 2.02 -11.94 -17.76
N PRO A 33 1.09 -11.47 -18.61
CA PRO A 33 1.34 -11.29 -20.04
C PRO A 33 0.64 -10.03 -20.62
N LEU A 34 1.29 -8.87 -20.58
CA LEU A 34 0.94 -7.76 -21.49
C LEU A 34 1.20 -8.14 -22.97
N GLY A 35 1.91 -9.24 -23.24
CA GLY A 35 2.12 -9.78 -24.59
C GLY A 35 0.89 -10.45 -25.22
N ASN A 36 -0.09 -10.93 -24.43
CA ASN A 36 -1.27 -11.63 -24.98
C ASN A 36 -2.46 -10.69 -25.26
N LEU A 37 -2.50 -9.49 -24.68
CA LEU A 37 -3.55 -8.49 -24.95
C LEU A 37 -3.40 -7.81 -26.33
N LEU A 38 -2.26 -7.99 -27.01
CA LEU A 38 -2.01 -7.44 -28.35
C LEU A 38 -2.06 -8.49 -29.48
N ALA A 39 -2.45 -9.74 -29.18
CA ALA A 39 -2.38 -10.85 -30.14
C ALA A 39 -3.72 -11.27 -30.78
N GLN A 40 -4.82 -10.53 -30.57
CA GLN A 40 -6.13 -10.80 -31.20
C GLN A 40 -6.68 -9.57 -31.91
N ASP A 41 -6.21 -9.33 -33.13
CA ASP A 41 -7.00 -9.40 -34.37
C ASP A 41 -6.18 -8.80 -35.52
N LYS A 42 -5.74 -9.66 -36.44
CA LYS A 42 -5.26 -9.21 -37.75
C LYS A 42 -6.47 -8.80 -38.58
N GLN A 43 -6.85 -7.52 -38.53
CA GLN A 43 -7.61 -6.89 -39.61
C GLN A 43 -6.69 -6.04 -40.51
N PRO A 44 -6.89 -6.06 -41.84
CA PRO A 44 -5.95 -5.47 -42.78
C PRO A 44 -5.94 -3.95 -42.71
N ALA A 45 -4.74 -3.39 -42.86
CA ALA A 45 -4.43 -1.97 -42.83
C ALA A 45 -5.27 -1.17 -43.85
N GLY A 46 -6.11 -0.27 -43.33
CA GLY A 46 -6.62 0.89 -44.05
C GLY A 46 -5.70 2.08 -43.79
N GLN A 47 -5.02 2.54 -44.83
CA GLN A 47 -4.19 3.75 -44.80
C GLN A 47 -5.03 4.99 -44.48
N SER A 48 -4.63 5.78 -43.49
CA SER A 48 -4.79 7.24 -43.46
C SER A 48 -3.82 7.79 -42.43
N GLY A 49 -2.83 8.55 -42.92
CA GLY A 49 -1.68 8.99 -42.16
C GLY A 49 -1.96 10.13 -41.18
N SER A 50 -1.24 10.08 -40.07
CA SER A 50 -0.58 11.23 -39.46
C SER A 50 0.68 10.68 -38.79
N ALA A 51 1.85 11.14 -39.24
CA ALA A 51 3.13 10.71 -38.70
C ALA A 51 3.21 11.09 -37.22
N VAL A 52 3.24 10.09 -36.34
CA VAL A 52 3.52 10.27 -34.92
C VAL A 52 5.00 10.64 -34.80
N PRO A 53 5.38 11.72 -34.08
CA PRO A 53 6.79 12.04 -33.87
C PRO A 53 7.49 10.84 -33.21
N ALA A 54 8.68 10.50 -33.68
CA ALA A 54 9.50 9.43 -33.10
C ALA A 54 9.96 9.83 -31.69
N ALA A 55 9.14 9.55 -30.68
CA ALA A 55 9.55 9.60 -29.29
C ALA A 55 10.74 8.64 -29.11
N THR A 56 11.89 9.21 -28.74
CA THR A 56 13.15 8.47 -28.55
C THR A 56 13.31 8.01 -27.11
N ASP A 57 12.50 8.56 -26.20
CA ASP A 57 12.52 8.24 -24.79
C ASP A 57 11.65 7.00 -24.49
N PRO A 58 12.11 6.12 -23.60
CA PRO A 58 11.40 4.88 -23.29
C PRO A 58 10.11 5.14 -22.51
N VAL A 59 9.06 4.41 -22.85
CA VAL A 59 7.81 4.37 -22.06
C VAL A 59 8.05 3.67 -20.73
N VAL A 60 8.75 2.53 -20.75
CA VAL A 60 9.07 1.76 -19.54
C VAL A 60 10.57 1.68 -19.37
N VAL A 61 11.04 1.94 -18.16
CA VAL A 61 12.39 1.63 -17.72
C VAL A 61 12.29 0.61 -16.59
N VAL A 62 12.94 -0.53 -16.76
CA VAL A 62 13.11 -1.53 -15.71
C VAL A 62 14.59 -1.62 -15.38
N THR A 63 14.94 -1.50 -14.10
CA THR A 63 16.29 -1.70 -13.60
C THR A 63 16.32 -2.88 -12.66
N ILE A 64 17.45 -3.59 -12.71
CA ILE A 64 17.81 -4.61 -11.75
C ILE A 64 19.14 -4.16 -11.14
N GLY A 65 19.21 -4.14 -9.82
CA GLY A 65 20.39 -3.75 -9.07
C GLY A 65 21.62 -4.56 -9.48
N SER A 66 22.80 -4.05 -9.12
CA SER A 66 24.05 -4.70 -9.48
C SER A 66 24.11 -6.14 -8.93
N VAL A 67 24.80 -7.04 -9.65
CA VAL A 67 24.93 -8.44 -9.22
C VAL A 67 25.54 -8.54 -7.81
N ASN A 68 26.50 -7.67 -7.48
CA ASN A 68 27.13 -7.62 -6.17
C ASN A 68 26.13 -7.22 -5.07
N GLN A 69 25.33 -6.19 -5.32
CA GLN A 69 24.26 -5.74 -4.43
C GLN A 69 23.22 -6.86 -4.23
N LEU A 70 22.62 -7.36 -5.31
CA LEU A 70 21.65 -8.46 -5.24
C LEU A 70 22.18 -9.71 -4.54
N THR A 71 23.45 -10.05 -4.73
CA THR A 71 24.06 -11.18 -4.03
C THR A 71 24.11 -10.92 -2.53
N GLN A 72 24.54 -9.73 -2.10
CA GLN A 72 24.56 -9.35 -0.69
C GLN A 72 23.14 -9.36 -0.11
N ASP A 73 22.19 -8.80 -0.84
CA ASP A 73 20.85 -8.53 -0.34
C ASP A 73 19.97 -9.79 -0.34
N LEU A 74 20.05 -10.65 -1.36
CA LEU A 74 19.40 -11.95 -1.36
C LEU A 74 20.02 -12.92 -0.35
N ASN A 75 21.33 -12.82 -0.07
CA ASN A 75 21.93 -13.57 1.03
C ASN A 75 21.34 -13.16 2.38
N TYR A 76 21.20 -11.86 2.62
CA TYR A 76 20.52 -11.35 3.81
C TYR A 76 19.06 -11.82 3.87
N LEU A 77 18.26 -11.54 2.83
CA LEU A 77 16.83 -11.83 2.80
C LEU A 77 16.56 -13.32 2.98
N SER A 78 17.29 -14.17 2.24
CA SER A 78 17.16 -15.62 2.36
C SER A 78 17.53 -16.11 3.76
N GLY A 79 18.53 -15.51 4.40
CA GLY A 79 18.85 -15.75 5.80
C GLY A 79 17.73 -15.31 6.76
N ALA A 80 17.17 -14.12 6.56
CA ALA A 80 16.09 -13.57 7.38
C ALA A 80 14.84 -14.44 7.34
N ILE A 81 14.44 -14.92 6.15
CA ILE A 81 13.29 -15.83 6.01
C ILE A 81 13.62 -17.29 6.37
N GLY A 82 14.87 -17.58 6.75
CA GLY A 82 15.28 -18.90 7.23
C GLY A 82 15.54 -19.94 6.14
N GLN A 83 15.90 -19.48 4.94
CA GLN A 83 16.22 -20.27 3.75
C GLN A 83 17.59 -19.86 3.14
N PRO A 84 18.69 -19.80 3.92
CA PRO A 84 19.98 -19.26 3.47
C PRO A 84 20.58 -19.98 2.26
N GLN A 85 20.17 -21.23 2.01
CA GLN A 85 20.59 -21.98 0.83
C GLN A 85 20.14 -21.34 -0.49
N PHE A 86 19.04 -20.56 -0.49
CA PHE A 86 18.62 -19.84 -1.70
C PHE A 86 19.58 -18.69 -2.04
N GLY A 87 20.09 -17.97 -1.04
CA GLY A 87 21.12 -16.95 -1.25
C GLY A 87 22.42 -17.56 -1.79
N GLY A 88 22.88 -18.66 -1.19
CA GLY A 88 24.06 -19.39 -1.67
C GLY A 88 23.90 -19.94 -3.09
N MET A 89 22.72 -20.48 -3.43
CA MET A 89 22.40 -20.95 -4.77
C MET A 89 22.37 -19.80 -5.78
N PHE A 90 21.77 -18.66 -5.41
CA PHE A 90 21.79 -17.45 -6.23
C PHE A 90 23.23 -16.99 -6.49
N ALA A 91 24.06 -16.86 -5.46
CA ALA A 91 25.45 -16.42 -5.59
C ALA A 91 26.24 -17.33 -6.55
N MET A 92 26.05 -18.64 -6.45
CA MET A 92 26.67 -19.63 -7.34
C MET A 92 26.17 -19.49 -8.79
N MET A 93 24.85 -19.40 -8.99
CA MET A 93 24.27 -19.24 -10.33
C MET A 93 24.69 -17.92 -10.96
N ALA A 94 24.58 -16.82 -10.22
CA ALA A 94 24.98 -15.48 -10.63
C ALA A 94 26.45 -15.48 -11.06
N GLY A 95 27.37 -15.96 -10.23
CA GLY A 95 28.81 -16.02 -10.57
C GLY A 95 29.12 -16.82 -11.83
N SER A 96 28.31 -17.84 -12.16
CA SER A 96 28.46 -18.61 -13.41
C SER A 96 27.86 -17.93 -14.65
N LEU A 97 26.85 -17.07 -14.47
CA LEU A 97 26.11 -16.41 -15.55
C LEU A 97 26.61 -15.00 -15.84
N THR A 98 27.27 -14.36 -14.88
CA THR A 98 27.70 -12.95 -14.97
C THR A 98 29.17 -12.81 -15.35
N GLN A 99 29.83 -13.90 -15.76
CA GLN A 99 31.21 -13.85 -16.24
C GLN A 99 31.33 -12.94 -17.46
N GLY A 100 32.06 -11.83 -17.32
CA GLY A 100 32.20 -10.81 -18.37
C GLY A 100 31.21 -9.65 -18.27
N ILE A 101 30.32 -9.66 -17.27
CA ILE A 101 29.46 -8.53 -16.91
C ILE A 101 30.15 -7.74 -15.78
N ASP A 102 30.06 -6.40 -15.79
CA ASP A 102 30.47 -5.59 -14.64
C ASP A 102 29.41 -5.71 -13.54
N THR A 103 29.77 -6.41 -12.47
CA THR A 103 28.88 -6.76 -11.37
C THR A 103 28.61 -5.61 -10.40
N ASN A 104 29.17 -4.42 -10.65
CA ASN A 104 28.94 -3.21 -9.84
C ASN A 104 27.96 -2.23 -10.49
N GLN A 105 27.60 -2.47 -11.75
CA GLN A 105 26.63 -1.65 -12.47
C GLN A 105 25.28 -2.38 -12.53
N PRO A 106 24.15 -1.65 -12.51
CA PRO A 106 22.85 -2.25 -12.71
C PRO A 106 22.66 -2.74 -14.14
N VAL A 107 21.71 -3.65 -14.32
CA VAL A 107 21.21 -4.07 -15.63
C VAL A 107 19.90 -3.33 -15.90
N GLY A 108 19.66 -2.97 -17.15
CA GLY A 108 18.46 -2.22 -17.53
C GLY A 108 17.74 -2.78 -18.73
N VAL A 109 16.43 -2.55 -18.78
CA VAL A 109 15.61 -2.71 -19.98
C VAL A 109 14.86 -1.42 -20.22
N LEU A 110 15.05 -0.85 -21.40
CA LEU A 110 14.30 0.30 -21.89
C LEU A 110 13.27 -0.19 -22.90
N VAL A 111 12.04 0.28 -22.81
CA VAL A 111 10.97 -0.09 -23.74
C VAL A 111 10.43 1.18 -24.41
N PRO A 112 11.09 1.66 -25.48
CA PRO A 112 10.50 2.65 -26.37
C PRO A 112 9.34 2.06 -27.17
N LEU A 113 8.49 2.96 -27.69
CA LEU A 113 7.51 2.63 -28.71
C LEU A 113 8.02 3.05 -30.08
N ILE A 114 8.18 2.09 -30.98
CA ILE A 114 8.59 2.32 -32.36
C ILE A 114 7.42 1.91 -33.24
N ASP A 115 6.90 2.87 -34.01
CA ASP A 115 5.69 2.70 -34.83
C ASP A 115 4.49 2.16 -34.02
N GLY A 116 4.38 2.59 -32.74
CA GLY A 116 3.33 2.17 -31.81
C GLY A 116 3.52 0.78 -31.19
N SER A 117 4.61 0.07 -31.51
CA SER A 117 4.92 -1.24 -30.95
C SER A 117 6.04 -1.17 -29.91
N PRO A 118 5.94 -1.91 -28.79
CA PRO A 118 6.99 -1.96 -27.77
C PRO A 118 8.21 -2.71 -28.29
N GLU A 119 9.36 -2.04 -28.31
CA GLU A 119 10.62 -2.58 -28.82
C GLU A 119 11.67 -2.56 -27.70
N PRO A 120 11.81 -3.64 -26.91
CA PRO A 120 12.69 -3.66 -25.76
C PRO A 120 14.18 -3.61 -26.15
N ILE A 121 14.93 -2.77 -25.44
CA ILE A 121 16.38 -2.62 -25.53
C ILE A 121 16.97 -3.01 -24.17
N ALA A 122 17.72 -4.12 -24.12
CA ALA A 122 18.42 -4.53 -22.92
C ALA A 122 19.82 -3.90 -22.87
N LEU A 123 20.21 -3.45 -21.68
CA LEU A 123 21.46 -2.77 -21.37
C LEU A 123 22.21 -3.62 -20.36
N ILE A 124 23.27 -4.28 -20.80
CA ILE A 124 24.10 -5.15 -19.97
C ILE A 124 25.47 -4.50 -19.80
N PRO A 125 25.93 -4.22 -18.57
CA PRO A 125 27.20 -3.55 -18.36
C PRO A 125 28.35 -4.54 -18.64
N THR A 126 29.16 -4.25 -19.66
CA THR A 126 30.32 -5.06 -20.04
C THR A 126 31.29 -4.24 -20.88
N SER A 127 32.59 -4.38 -20.62
CA SER A 127 33.62 -3.72 -21.43
C SER A 127 33.94 -4.45 -22.74
N ASP A 128 33.53 -5.72 -22.88
CA ASP A 128 33.77 -6.51 -24.10
C ASP A 128 32.69 -7.59 -24.29
N VAL A 129 31.70 -7.26 -25.11
CA VAL A 129 30.61 -8.17 -25.46
C VAL A 129 31.04 -9.42 -26.21
N LYS A 130 32.14 -9.39 -26.99
CA LYS A 130 32.62 -10.58 -27.72
C LYS A 130 33.19 -11.60 -26.74
N VAL A 131 33.95 -11.13 -25.75
CA VAL A 131 34.44 -11.99 -24.66
C VAL A 131 33.28 -12.53 -23.83
N LEU A 132 32.27 -11.71 -23.54
CA LEU A 132 31.06 -12.16 -22.85
C LEU A 132 30.37 -13.30 -23.62
N LEU A 133 30.05 -13.10 -24.91
CA LEU A 133 29.36 -14.11 -25.71
C LEU A 133 30.19 -15.39 -25.87
N LYS A 134 31.49 -15.27 -26.09
CA LYS A 134 32.38 -16.44 -26.19
C LYS A 134 32.42 -17.28 -24.91
N ARG A 135 32.32 -16.64 -23.73
CA ARG A 135 32.28 -17.35 -22.44
C ARG A 135 30.96 -18.10 -22.21
N HIS A 136 29.88 -17.65 -22.84
CA HIS A 136 28.56 -18.25 -22.71
C HIS A 136 28.11 -18.99 -23.98
N GLU A 137 29.01 -19.24 -24.93
CA GLU A 137 28.70 -19.88 -26.22
C GLU A 137 28.01 -21.24 -26.05
N ASP A 138 28.42 -22.03 -25.04
CA ASP A 138 27.78 -23.31 -24.69
C ASP A 138 26.29 -23.15 -24.34
N LYS A 139 25.87 -21.97 -23.89
CA LYS A 139 24.49 -21.63 -23.49
C LYS A 139 23.75 -20.85 -24.58
N THR A 140 24.43 -19.94 -25.27
CA THR A 140 23.82 -19.00 -26.22
C THR A 140 23.91 -19.45 -27.66
N GLY A 141 24.80 -20.41 -27.97
CA GLY A 141 25.23 -20.70 -29.34
C GLY A 141 26.28 -19.69 -29.84
N PRO A 142 26.84 -19.94 -31.04
CA PRO A 142 27.81 -19.04 -31.66
C PRO A 142 27.14 -17.72 -32.06
N ALA A 143 27.89 -16.63 -31.94
CA ALA A 143 27.48 -15.32 -32.42
C ALA A 143 28.12 -15.04 -33.78
N ASP A 144 27.31 -14.66 -34.75
CA ASP A 144 27.77 -14.17 -36.05
C ASP A 144 28.04 -12.67 -35.98
N GLU A 145 29.01 -12.17 -36.74
CA GLU A 145 29.30 -10.74 -36.84
C GLU A 145 28.94 -10.22 -38.23
N LEU A 146 28.14 -9.15 -38.27
CA LEU A 146 27.80 -8.45 -39.50
C LEU A 146 28.92 -7.47 -39.90
N ALA A 147 28.90 -7.02 -41.16
CA ALA A 147 29.93 -6.11 -41.70
C ALA A 147 30.04 -4.76 -40.96
N ASP A 148 29.02 -4.34 -40.22
CA ASP A 148 29.02 -3.12 -39.41
C ASP A 148 29.47 -3.35 -37.94
N GLY A 149 29.91 -4.56 -37.61
CA GLY A 149 30.31 -4.95 -36.24
C GLY A 149 29.14 -5.30 -35.32
N THR A 150 27.90 -5.33 -35.82
CA THR A 150 26.74 -5.83 -35.05
C THR A 150 26.85 -7.34 -34.91
N LEU A 151 26.75 -7.84 -33.68
CA LEU A 151 26.73 -9.27 -33.38
C LEU A 151 25.29 -9.79 -33.43
N VAL A 152 25.13 -11.02 -33.91
CA VAL A 152 23.84 -11.68 -34.11
C VAL A 152 23.87 -13.01 -33.39
N LEU A 153 22.86 -13.22 -32.56
CA LEU A 153 22.72 -14.43 -31.77
C LEU A 153 21.36 -15.07 -32.05
N ALA A 154 21.36 -16.34 -32.42
CA ALA A 154 20.14 -17.14 -32.59
C ALA A 154 19.81 -17.87 -31.29
N ILE A 155 18.80 -17.41 -30.56
CA ILE A 155 18.32 -18.02 -29.32
C ILE A 155 17.00 -18.73 -29.61
N GLY A 156 17.08 -20.04 -29.87
CA GLY A 156 15.92 -20.84 -30.27
C GLY A 156 15.33 -20.34 -31.59
N ALA A 157 14.06 -19.90 -31.57
CA ALA A 157 13.38 -19.33 -32.74
C ALA A 157 13.58 -17.81 -32.90
N ASN A 158 14.25 -17.16 -31.94
CA ASN A 158 14.42 -15.71 -31.93
C ASN A 158 15.84 -15.32 -32.33
N THR A 159 15.95 -14.21 -33.05
CA THR A 159 17.24 -13.56 -33.36
C THR A 159 17.39 -12.32 -32.48
N VAL A 160 18.58 -12.16 -31.89
CA VAL A 160 18.95 -10.99 -31.09
C VAL A 160 20.15 -10.32 -31.73
N PHE A 161 20.07 -9.00 -31.89
CA PHE A 161 21.16 -8.15 -32.37
C PHE A 161 21.81 -7.45 -31.20
N ILE A 162 23.14 -7.37 -31.21
CA ILE A 162 23.92 -6.88 -30.08
C ILE A 162 25.00 -5.91 -30.59
N ARG A 163 25.15 -4.76 -29.93
CA ARG A 163 26.20 -3.77 -30.21
C ARG A 163 26.89 -3.33 -28.93
N GLN A 164 28.22 -3.18 -28.98
CA GLN A 164 28.99 -2.56 -27.92
C GLN A 164 28.84 -1.03 -27.99
N VAL A 165 28.44 -0.40 -26.89
CA VAL A 165 28.34 1.06 -26.73
C VAL A 165 29.07 1.44 -25.45
N GLY A 166 30.30 1.98 -25.59
CA GLY A 166 31.15 2.25 -24.43
C GLY A 166 31.40 0.99 -23.60
N ASN A 167 31.03 1.01 -22.32
CA ASN A 167 31.10 -0.13 -21.40
C ASN A 167 29.78 -0.90 -21.27
N TRP A 168 28.97 -0.90 -22.32
CA TRP A 168 27.67 -1.57 -22.33
C TRP A 168 27.49 -2.43 -23.58
N ALA A 169 26.90 -3.59 -23.41
CA ALA A 169 26.26 -4.33 -24.49
C ALA A 169 24.79 -3.88 -24.57
N VAL A 170 24.39 -3.44 -25.75
CA VAL A 170 23.02 -3.08 -26.10
C VAL A 170 22.43 -4.20 -26.93
N LEU A 171 21.30 -4.75 -26.51
CA LEU A 171 20.65 -5.87 -27.17
C LEU A 171 19.23 -5.48 -27.60
N ALA A 172 18.84 -5.85 -28.81
CA ALA A 172 17.49 -5.66 -29.32
C ALA A 172 17.07 -6.80 -30.24
N ARG A 173 15.76 -6.98 -30.44
CA ARG A 173 15.22 -8.00 -31.36
C ARG A 173 15.40 -7.63 -32.83
N ASN A 174 15.57 -6.34 -33.10
CA ASN A 174 15.65 -5.77 -34.44
C ASN A 174 16.91 -4.91 -34.55
N ARG A 175 17.69 -5.09 -35.62
CA ARG A 175 18.94 -4.33 -35.82
C ARG A 175 18.73 -2.82 -35.81
N ASN A 176 17.66 -2.34 -36.45
CA ASN A 176 17.36 -0.91 -36.55
C ASN A 176 16.99 -0.28 -35.19
N VAL A 177 16.60 -1.10 -34.20
CA VAL A 177 16.25 -0.63 -32.86
C VAL A 177 17.51 -0.32 -32.04
N LEU A 178 18.65 -0.93 -32.36
CA LEU A 178 19.93 -0.61 -31.71
C LEU A 178 20.35 0.85 -31.91
N ASP A 179 19.89 1.48 -33.00
CA ASP A 179 20.15 2.90 -33.27
C ASP A 179 19.34 3.85 -32.37
N ARG A 180 18.37 3.31 -31.60
CA ARG A 180 17.57 4.03 -30.60
C ARG A 180 18.12 3.89 -29.19
N ALA A 181 19.18 3.11 -29.00
CA ALA A 181 19.77 2.97 -27.67
C ALA A 181 20.37 4.29 -27.19
N PRO A 182 20.30 4.59 -25.87
CA PRO A 182 20.88 5.81 -25.32
C PRO A 182 22.40 5.81 -25.53
N ALA A 183 22.96 6.99 -25.79
CA ALA A 183 24.40 7.17 -25.90
C ALA A 183 25.12 6.90 -24.57
N ASP A 184 24.44 7.19 -23.44
CA ASP A 184 24.89 6.88 -22.08
C ASP A 184 23.83 6.04 -21.37
N PRO A 185 23.96 4.70 -21.41
CA PRO A 185 23.08 3.79 -20.68
C PRO A 185 23.06 4.05 -19.17
N SER A 186 24.18 4.44 -18.55
CA SER A 186 24.24 4.71 -17.11
C SER A 186 23.33 5.88 -16.73
N ALA A 187 23.36 6.96 -17.52
CA ALA A 187 22.47 8.10 -17.33
C ALA A 187 20.99 7.73 -17.54
N ALA A 188 20.69 6.84 -18.50
CA ALA A 188 19.32 6.42 -18.80
C ALA A 188 18.70 5.55 -17.68
N LEU A 189 19.49 4.74 -16.99
CA LEU A 189 19.04 3.99 -15.81
C LEU A 189 18.91 4.88 -14.58
N GLY A 190 19.75 5.93 -14.49
CA GLY A 190 19.68 6.95 -13.46
C GLY A 190 19.69 6.38 -12.03
N GLN A 191 19.02 7.08 -11.11
CA GLN A 191 18.89 6.66 -9.72
C GLN A 191 18.07 5.37 -9.55
N LEU A 192 17.20 5.05 -10.51
CA LEU A 192 16.38 3.84 -10.46
C LEU A 192 17.24 2.56 -10.41
N GLY A 193 18.42 2.58 -11.03
CA GLY A 193 19.36 1.45 -11.00
C GLY A 193 20.33 1.44 -9.82
N SER A 194 20.50 2.56 -9.11
CA SER A 194 21.38 2.65 -7.95
C SER A 194 20.66 2.51 -6.61
N ASP A 195 19.41 2.95 -6.56
CA ASP A 195 18.66 3.10 -5.31
C ASP A 195 17.79 1.87 -5.00
N TYR A 196 17.62 0.95 -5.96
CA TYR A 196 16.74 -0.21 -5.83
C TYR A 196 17.36 -1.48 -6.42
N ASP A 197 17.04 -2.62 -5.80
CA ASP A 197 17.28 -3.94 -6.37
C ASP A 197 16.40 -4.24 -7.58
N LEU A 198 15.18 -3.70 -7.56
CA LEU A 198 14.24 -3.71 -8.67
C LEU A 198 13.55 -2.35 -8.75
N GLY A 199 13.73 -1.65 -9.86
CA GLY A 199 13.05 -0.40 -10.13
C GLY A 199 12.25 -0.49 -11.42
N VAL A 200 11.02 0.02 -11.40
CA VAL A 200 10.16 0.13 -12.58
C VAL A 200 9.65 1.56 -12.64
N ARG A 201 9.87 2.22 -13.79
CA ARG A 201 9.37 3.55 -14.09
C ARG A 201 8.59 3.51 -15.38
N LEU A 202 7.38 4.05 -15.35
CA LEU A 202 6.48 4.15 -16.49
C LEU A 202 6.20 5.64 -16.75
N ASP A 203 6.67 6.12 -17.89
CA ASP A 203 6.36 7.44 -18.41
C ASP A 203 5.08 7.33 -19.25
N MET A 204 3.98 7.81 -18.67
CA MET A 204 2.66 7.71 -19.27
C MET A 204 2.55 8.61 -20.51
N GLN A 205 3.38 9.63 -20.64
CA GLN A 205 3.32 10.60 -21.74
C GLN A 205 3.93 10.06 -23.02
N GLN A 206 4.88 9.13 -22.92
CA GLN A 206 5.45 8.45 -24.07
C GLN A 206 4.48 7.46 -24.74
N LEU A 207 3.40 7.05 -24.07
CA LEU A 207 2.34 6.28 -24.72
C LEU A 207 1.58 7.17 -25.73
N PRO A 208 1.44 6.78 -27.00
CA PRO A 208 0.58 7.49 -27.94
C PRO A 208 -0.84 7.61 -27.40
N GLU A 209 -1.48 8.74 -27.66
CA GLU A 209 -2.87 8.99 -27.21
C GLU A 209 -3.81 7.87 -27.67
N ALA A 210 -3.67 7.40 -28.90
CA ALA A 210 -4.46 6.29 -29.44
C ALA A 210 -4.30 4.98 -28.65
N VAL A 211 -3.11 4.72 -28.08
CA VAL A 211 -2.89 3.54 -27.23
C VAL A 211 -3.55 3.71 -25.87
N ARG A 212 -3.41 4.89 -25.25
CA ARG A 212 -4.09 5.22 -23.98
C ARG A 212 -5.61 5.13 -24.15
N ASP A 213 -6.15 5.71 -25.22
CA ASP A 213 -7.58 5.68 -25.52
C ASP A 213 -8.07 4.25 -25.82
N SER A 214 -7.26 3.42 -26.49
CA SER A 214 -7.59 2.01 -26.69
C SER A 214 -7.69 1.24 -25.37
N VAL A 215 -6.74 1.44 -24.45
CA VAL A 215 -6.78 0.84 -23.11
C VAL A 215 -8.01 1.31 -22.34
N ILE A 216 -8.30 2.61 -22.36
CA ILE A 216 -9.51 3.18 -21.73
C ILE A 216 -10.77 2.57 -22.34
N ALA A 217 -10.85 2.43 -23.66
CA ALA A 217 -11.99 1.83 -24.34
C ALA A 217 -12.18 0.35 -23.95
N GLN A 218 -11.10 -0.43 -23.88
CA GLN A 218 -11.15 -1.83 -23.44
C GLN A 218 -11.58 -1.97 -21.98
N LEU A 219 -11.07 -1.08 -21.10
CA LEU A 219 -11.49 -1.03 -19.69
C LEU A 219 -12.98 -0.70 -19.58
N ARG A 220 -13.45 0.34 -20.28
CA ARG A 220 -14.88 0.69 -20.34
C ARG A 220 -15.73 -0.50 -20.83
N GLN A 221 -15.30 -1.17 -21.89
CA GLN A 221 -16.00 -2.34 -22.42
C GLN A 221 -16.07 -3.50 -21.41
N GLY A 222 -14.95 -3.88 -20.80
CA GLY A 222 -14.90 -4.96 -19.80
C GLY A 222 -15.74 -4.63 -18.57
N PHE A 223 -15.74 -3.37 -18.18
CA PHE A 223 -16.52 -2.84 -17.09
C PHE A 223 -18.03 -2.85 -17.36
N ASP A 224 -18.46 -2.38 -18.53
CA ASP A 224 -19.86 -2.43 -18.97
C ASP A 224 -20.38 -3.87 -19.05
N GLN A 225 -19.54 -4.82 -19.48
CA GLN A 225 -19.85 -6.24 -19.47
C GLN A 225 -20.02 -6.79 -18.04
N ALA A 226 -19.13 -6.40 -17.11
CA ALA A 226 -19.21 -6.84 -15.72
C ALA A 226 -20.49 -6.32 -15.04
N ILE A 227 -20.83 -5.04 -15.23
CA ILE A 227 -22.07 -4.43 -14.71
C ILE A 227 -23.29 -5.09 -15.31
N SER A 228 -23.30 -5.32 -16.63
CA SER A 228 -24.44 -5.94 -17.32
C SER A 228 -24.72 -7.36 -16.80
N ARG A 229 -23.69 -8.07 -16.33
CA ARG A 229 -23.81 -9.41 -15.71
C ARG A 229 -24.29 -9.37 -14.25
N GLN A 230 -24.13 -8.24 -13.55
CA GLN A 230 -24.47 -8.08 -12.12
C GLN A 230 -25.93 -7.68 -11.86
N GLY A 231 -26.82 -7.70 -12.86
CA GLY A 231 -28.19 -7.17 -12.79
C GLY A 231 -28.96 -7.44 -11.49
N GLY A 232 -29.69 -6.43 -11.01
CA GLY A 232 -30.48 -6.44 -9.77
C GLY A 232 -31.18 -5.10 -9.50
N GLU A 233 -31.96 -4.99 -8.42
CA GLU A 233 -32.75 -3.79 -8.05
C GLU A 233 -31.90 -2.53 -7.79
N ASP A 234 -30.59 -2.69 -7.49
CA ASP A 234 -29.62 -1.61 -7.27
C ASP A 234 -28.78 -1.26 -8.53
N ALA A 235 -29.19 -1.71 -9.72
CA ALA A 235 -28.37 -1.64 -10.93
C ALA A 235 -28.08 -0.20 -11.43
N GLU A 236 -28.95 0.77 -11.15
CA GLU A 236 -28.81 2.14 -11.66
C GLU A 236 -27.82 2.98 -10.82
N SER A 237 -27.90 2.90 -9.49
CA SER A 237 -26.92 3.53 -8.59
C SER A 237 -25.54 2.88 -8.71
N SER A 238 -25.52 1.56 -8.89
CA SER A 238 -24.29 0.82 -9.17
C SER A 238 -23.68 1.27 -10.50
N ARG A 239 -24.47 1.44 -11.56
CA ARG A 239 -24.00 1.97 -12.86
C ARG A 239 -23.42 3.38 -12.74
N GLU A 240 -24.08 4.28 -12.02
CA GLU A 240 -23.62 5.66 -11.89
C GLU A 240 -22.29 5.74 -11.13
N TYR A 241 -22.17 5.06 -9.99
CA TYR A 241 -20.92 4.97 -9.22
C TYR A 241 -19.81 4.38 -10.08
N ALA A 242 -20.16 3.34 -10.82
CA ALA A 242 -19.25 2.62 -11.67
C ALA A 242 -18.75 3.52 -12.83
N GLN A 243 -19.65 4.27 -13.48
CA GLN A 243 -19.30 5.25 -14.52
C GLN A 243 -18.38 6.34 -13.98
N ARG A 244 -18.68 6.91 -12.81
CA ARG A 244 -17.81 7.91 -12.17
C ARG A 244 -16.42 7.34 -11.86
N SER A 245 -16.36 6.10 -11.40
CA SER A 245 -15.09 5.41 -11.14
C SER A 245 -14.28 5.21 -12.42
N MET A 246 -14.93 4.91 -13.55
CA MET A 246 -14.28 4.83 -14.86
C MET A 246 -13.81 6.19 -15.37
N ASP A 247 -14.59 7.24 -15.17
CA ASP A 247 -14.18 8.60 -15.56
C ASP A 247 -12.97 9.06 -14.74
N GLN A 248 -12.92 8.73 -13.44
CA GLN A 248 -11.76 8.97 -12.58
C GLN A 248 -10.53 8.18 -13.05
N LEU A 249 -10.69 6.89 -13.38
CA LEU A 249 -9.62 6.06 -13.91
C LEU A 249 -9.10 6.59 -15.26
N GLU A 250 -9.99 7.02 -16.15
CA GLU A 250 -9.62 7.66 -17.41
C GLU A 250 -8.84 8.95 -17.17
N GLN A 251 -9.30 9.80 -16.26
CA GLN A 251 -8.56 11.01 -15.88
C GLN A 251 -7.18 10.66 -15.32
N MET A 252 -7.07 9.61 -14.51
CA MET A 252 -5.80 9.14 -13.99
C MET A 252 -4.88 8.71 -15.13
N ILE A 253 -5.33 7.84 -16.04
CA ILE A 253 -4.55 7.39 -17.20
C ILE A 253 -4.09 8.57 -18.07
N LYS A 254 -4.95 9.58 -18.27
CA LYS A 254 -4.66 10.74 -19.12
C LYS A 254 -3.79 11.81 -18.45
N GLN A 255 -3.95 12.02 -17.14
CA GLN A 255 -3.32 13.11 -16.39
C GLN A 255 -2.14 12.66 -15.54
N THR A 256 -1.79 11.38 -15.56
CA THR A 256 -0.53 10.89 -14.96
C THR A 256 0.63 11.22 -15.87
N ASP A 257 1.71 11.73 -15.29
CA ASP A 257 2.98 11.95 -15.96
C ASP A 257 3.86 10.70 -15.80
N GLU A 258 4.19 10.34 -14.55
CA GLU A 258 5.06 9.22 -14.24
C GLU A 258 4.49 8.35 -13.11
N LEU A 259 4.70 7.04 -13.23
CA LEU A 259 4.55 6.06 -12.16
C LEU A 259 5.90 5.41 -11.88
N MET A 260 6.27 5.27 -10.61
CA MET A 260 7.47 4.54 -10.20
C MET A 260 7.17 3.58 -9.06
N VAL A 261 7.74 2.38 -9.17
CA VAL A 261 7.78 1.38 -8.11
C VAL A 261 9.23 0.94 -7.93
N GLY A 262 9.74 1.05 -6.71
CA GLY A 262 11.08 0.65 -6.34
C GLY A 262 11.05 -0.32 -5.16
N ILE A 263 11.81 -1.39 -5.24
CA ILE A 263 12.03 -2.35 -4.16
C ILE A 263 13.51 -2.41 -3.88
N ASP A 264 13.87 -2.14 -2.63
CA ASP A 264 15.24 -2.19 -2.11
C ASP A 264 15.29 -3.12 -0.89
N ILE A 265 16.18 -4.11 -0.93
CA ILE A 265 16.50 -4.97 0.19
C ILE A 265 17.77 -4.39 0.82
N ASP A 266 17.59 -3.45 1.74
CA ASP A 266 18.70 -2.83 2.47
C ASP A 266 19.28 -3.81 3.50
N SER A 267 20.25 -4.63 3.07
CA SER A 267 20.91 -5.61 3.95
C SER A 267 21.72 -4.96 5.09
N LYS A 268 22.16 -3.70 4.92
CA LYS A 268 22.90 -2.96 5.95
C LYS A 268 21.96 -2.45 7.04
N GLY A 269 20.83 -1.88 6.63
CA GLY A 269 19.74 -1.44 7.51
C GLY A 269 18.82 -2.57 7.96
N LYS A 270 19.03 -3.79 7.46
CA LYS A 270 18.26 -5.00 7.74
C LYS A 270 16.76 -4.79 7.55
N ARG A 271 16.37 -4.32 6.37
CA ARG A 271 14.97 -3.98 6.05
C ARG A 271 14.67 -4.16 4.58
N ILE A 272 13.39 -4.21 4.24
CA ILE A 272 12.92 -4.03 2.86
C ILE A 272 12.23 -2.68 2.77
N VAL A 273 12.56 -1.91 1.75
CA VAL A 273 11.91 -0.65 1.42
C VAL A 273 11.16 -0.81 0.10
N VAL A 274 9.89 -0.45 0.10
CA VAL A 274 9.05 -0.35 -1.09
C VAL A 274 8.66 1.12 -1.25
N ASP A 275 9.16 1.74 -2.31
CA ASP A 275 8.81 3.10 -2.69
C ASP A 275 7.82 3.06 -3.86
N LEU A 276 6.72 3.79 -3.71
CA LEU A 276 5.78 4.07 -4.79
C LEU A 276 5.74 5.58 -4.99
N SER A 277 5.86 6.05 -6.22
CA SER A 277 5.58 7.45 -6.53
C SER A 277 4.69 7.62 -7.74
N PHE A 278 3.90 8.67 -7.66
CA PHE A 278 2.95 9.08 -8.66
C PHE A 278 3.14 10.57 -8.91
N THR A 279 3.29 10.99 -10.16
CA THR A 279 3.27 12.41 -10.54
C THR A 279 2.19 12.65 -11.58
N ALA A 280 1.49 13.77 -11.45
CA ALA A 280 0.53 14.23 -12.42
C ALA A 280 1.17 15.21 -13.40
N LEU A 281 0.63 15.22 -14.62
CA LEU A 281 0.98 16.17 -15.66
C LEU A 281 0.81 17.61 -15.16
N PRO A 282 1.84 18.48 -15.27
CA PRO A 282 1.76 19.87 -14.86
C PRO A 282 0.55 20.60 -15.47
N GLY A 283 -0.15 21.39 -14.67
CA GLY A 283 -1.29 22.20 -15.11
C GLY A 283 -2.64 21.45 -15.20
N THR A 284 -2.66 20.13 -15.03
CA THR A 284 -3.91 19.34 -14.99
C THR A 284 -4.70 19.51 -13.69
N LYS A 285 -5.95 19.05 -13.67
CA LYS A 285 -6.75 19.00 -12.43
C LYS A 285 -6.06 18.11 -11.38
N LEU A 286 -5.51 16.97 -11.81
CA LEU A 286 -4.82 16.04 -10.94
C LEU A 286 -3.57 16.65 -10.29
N ALA A 287 -2.76 17.39 -11.06
CA ALA A 287 -1.61 18.10 -10.50
C ALA A 287 -1.99 19.16 -9.46
N LYS A 288 -3.09 19.90 -9.70
CA LYS A 288 -3.60 20.87 -8.72
C LYS A 288 -4.07 20.19 -7.44
N MET A 289 -4.73 19.03 -7.55
CA MET A 289 -5.18 18.25 -6.41
C MET A 289 -4.00 17.84 -5.52
N TYR A 290 -2.92 17.26 -6.08
CA TYR A 290 -1.74 16.89 -5.29
C TYR A 290 -0.95 18.10 -4.79
N ALA A 291 -0.80 19.16 -5.59
CA ALA A 291 -0.13 20.38 -5.14
C ALA A 291 -0.83 21.04 -3.94
N SER A 292 -2.15 20.86 -3.83
CA SER A 292 -2.95 21.37 -2.71
C SER A 292 -2.85 20.54 -1.42
N GLN A 293 -2.25 19.35 -1.47
CA GLN A 293 -2.02 18.50 -0.31
C GLN A 293 -0.63 18.78 0.26
N GLN A 294 -0.60 19.49 1.38
CA GLN A 294 0.63 19.88 2.05
C GLN A 294 0.55 19.49 3.54
N PRO A 295 1.67 19.07 4.15
CA PRO A 295 1.75 18.89 5.58
C PRO A 295 1.35 20.17 6.31
N ILE A 296 0.60 20.02 7.40
CA ILE A 296 0.20 21.13 8.27
C ILE A 296 0.65 20.85 9.71
N PRO A 297 0.83 21.88 10.57
CA PRO A 297 1.03 21.67 12.01
C PRO A 297 -0.10 20.82 12.60
N SER A 298 0.24 19.96 13.55
CA SER A 298 -0.69 18.95 14.08
C SER A 298 -0.79 19.00 15.59
N ALA A 299 -2.04 19.07 16.07
CA ALA A 299 -2.37 18.92 17.49
C ALA A 299 -2.23 17.46 17.98
N TYR A 300 -2.17 16.49 17.06
CA TYR A 300 -2.16 15.07 17.35
C TYR A 300 -0.81 14.40 17.07
N SER A 301 0.25 15.17 16.86
CA SER A 301 1.61 14.67 16.59
C SER A 301 2.23 13.84 17.72
N MET A 302 1.71 13.95 18.95
CA MET A 302 2.20 13.16 20.10
C MET A 302 2.09 11.63 19.92
N VAL A 303 1.25 11.17 18.99
CA VAL A 303 1.08 9.75 18.69
C VAL A 303 2.29 9.14 17.99
N VAL A 304 3.14 9.98 17.37
CA VAL A 304 4.40 9.55 16.75
C VAL A 304 5.44 9.38 17.85
N ARG A 305 5.68 8.14 18.28
CA ARG A 305 6.59 7.81 19.37
C ARG A 305 7.14 6.38 19.24
N ASP A 306 8.39 6.19 19.65
CA ASP A 306 9.13 4.93 19.51
C ASP A 306 8.59 3.79 20.41
N ASP A 307 7.87 4.13 21.49
CA ASP A 307 7.23 3.15 22.40
C ASP A 307 5.81 2.77 21.95
N ALA A 308 5.33 3.28 20.81
CA ALA A 308 4.04 2.89 20.25
C ALA A 308 4.05 1.41 19.84
N ALA A 309 3.02 0.66 20.24
CA ALA A 309 2.75 -0.64 19.63
C ALA A 309 2.14 -0.45 18.23
N ALA A 310 1.33 0.58 18.05
CA ALA A 310 0.96 1.08 16.74
C ALA A 310 0.58 2.56 16.84
N TYR A 311 0.80 3.31 15.76
CA TYR A 311 0.24 4.65 15.63
C TYR A 311 -0.24 4.92 14.21
N TYR A 312 -1.18 5.86 14.11
CA TYR A 312 -1.60 6.50 12.87
C TYR A 312 -1.54 8.01 13.09
N HIS A 313 -0.96 8.74 12.16
CA HIS A 313 -0.92 10.20 12.16
C HIS A 313 -1.24 10.72 10.78
N ALA A 314 -2.11 11.72 10.68
CA ALA A 314 -2.39 12.43 9.44
C ALA A 314 -2.59 13.92 9.71
N ALA A 315 -1.85 14.74 8.99
CA ALA A 315 -1.92 16.20 9.10
C ALA A 315 -1.68 16.83 7.73
N THR A 316 -2.76 17.06 6.98
CA THR A 316 -2.71 17.58 5.61
C THR A 316 -3.75 18.64 5.35
N SER A 317 -3.44 19.59 4.46
CA SER A 317 -4.45 20.44 3.83
C SER A 317 -5.35 19.62 2.89
N ILE A 318 -6.60 20.06 2.76
CA ILE A 318 -7.61 19.51 1.87
C ILE A 318 -8.10 20.63 0.95
N SER A 319 -8.16 20.37 -0.35
CA SER A 319 -8.74 21.33 -1.31
C SER A 319 -10.25 21.18 -1.46
N PRO A 320 -10.96 22.23 -1.90
CA PRO A 320 -12.39 22.16 -2.21
C PRO A 320 -12.76 21.04 -3.19
N GLU A 321 -11.90 20.77 -4.18
CA GLU A 321 -12.06 19.67 -5.13
C GLU A 321 -12.05 18.31 -4.42
N THR A 322 -11.09 18.09 -3.50
CA THR A 322 -11.02 16.88 -2.67
C THR A 322 -12.26 16.74 -1.78
N VAL A 323 -12.83 17.82 -1.25
CA VAL A 323 -14.08 17.77 -0.47
C VAL A 323 -15.26 17.25 -1.31
N GLN A 324 -15.39 17.73 -2.56
CA GLN A 324 -16.45 17.27 -3.45
C GLN A 324 -16.32 15.78 -3.78
N GLU A 325 -15.10 15.32 -4.03
CA GLU A 325 -14.80 13.91 -4.29
C GLU A 325 -15.04 13.04 -3.04
N ALA A 326 -14.63 13.51 -1.86
CA ALA A 326 -14.89 12.84 -0.59
C ALA A 326 -16.39 12.70 -0.32
N ARG A 327 -17.21 13.72 -0.61
CA ARG A 327 -18.67 13.64 -0.47
C ARG A 327 -19.26 12.53 -1.33
N ALA A 328 -18.86 12.42 -2.59
CA ALA A 328 -19.36 11.35 -3.47
C ALA A 328 -18.99 9.95 -2.94
N GLY A 329 -17.79 9.79 -2.39
CA GLY A 329 -17.35 8.55 -1.76
C GLY A 329 -18.14 8.22 -0.49
N VAL A 330 -18.34 9.22 0.38
CA VAL A 330 -19.11 9.09 1.62
C VAL A 330 -20.57 8.74 1.32
N ASP A 331 -21.22 9.43 0.38
CA ASP A 331 -22.60 9.12 -0.04
C ASP A 331 -22.75 7.68 -0.53
N SER A 332 -21.74 7.15 -1.25
CA SER A 332 -21.70 5.75 -1.68
C SER A 332 -21.60 4.77 -0.50
N MET A 333 -20.70 5.05 0.44
CA MET A 333 -20.54 4.26 1.67
C MET A 333 -21.82 4.27 2.52
N LEU A 334 -22.49 5.41 2.65
CA LEU A 334 -23.76 5.55 3.36
C LEU A 334 -24.87 4.73 2.70
N LYS A 335 -24.96 4.72 1.36
CA LYS A 335 -25.91 3.87 0.63
C LYS A 335 -25.65 2.39 0.87
N MET A 336 -24.39 1.96 0.79
CA MET A 336 -24.01 0.57 1.07
C MET A 336 -24.31 0.19 2.52
N PHE A 337 -24.07 1.09 3.46
CA PHE A 337 -24.40 0.89 4.87
C PHE A 337 -25.92 0.73 5.05
N ALA A 338 -26.72 1.65 4.50
CA ALA A 338 -28.18 1.59 4.59
C ALA A 338 -28.72 0.28 4.01
N GLN A 339 -28.22 -0.16 2.84
CA GLN A 339 -28.59 -1.45 2.25
C GLN A 339 -28.20 -2.63 3.16
N ALA A 340 -27.00 -2.62 3.73
CA ALA A 340 -26.53 -3.69 4.61
C ALA A 340 -27.33 -3.75 5.93
N VAL A 341 -27.74 -2.61 6.46
CA VAL A 341 -28.59 -2.49 7.64
C VAL A 341 -30.01 -2.97 7.33
N GLN A 342 -30.59 -2.58 6.19
CA GLN A 342 -31.93 -3.02 5.78
C GLN A 342 -32.00 -4.54 5.50
N LYS A 343 -30.91 -5.13 5.00
CA LYS A 343 -30.81 -6.58 4.76
C LYS A 343 -30.49 -7.40 6.02
N SER A 344 -30.34 -6.75 7.18
CA SER A 344 -30.00 -7.44 8.42
C SER A 344 -31.25 -7.95 9.13
N ASP A 345 -31.44 -9.27 9.18
CA ASP A 345 -32.50 -9.91 9.98
C ASP A 345 -32.34 -9.73 11.52
N LYS A 346 -31.27 -9.04 11.94
CA LYS A 346 -30.90 -8.85 13.36
C LYS A 346 -31.30 -7.50 13.94
N LEU A 347 -31.78 -6.58 13.11
CA LEU A 347 -32.25 -5.27 13.54
C LEU A 347 -33.71 -5.17 13.14
N ASP A 348 -34.55 -4.66 14.04
CA ASP A 348 -35.88 -4.23 13.61
C ASP A 348 -35.79 -2.94 12.77
N LYS A 349 -36.91 -2.54 12.19
CA LYS A 349 -36.95 -1.37 11.31
C LYS A 349 -36.56 -0.07 12.05
N ALA A 350 -36.97 0.09 13.30
CA ALA A 350 -36.67 1.29 14.06
C ALA A 350 -35.17 1.35 14.41
N GLU A 351 -34.58 0.22 14.84
CA GLU A 351 -33.15 0.12 15.10
C GLU A 351 -32.30 0.36 13.84
N ALA A 352 -32.78 -0.10 12.68
CA ALA A 352 -32.16 0.13 11.38
C ALA A 352 -32.19 1.61 10.97
N ASP A 353 -33.34 2.27 11.14
CA ASP A 353 -33.53 3.69 10.84
C ASP A 353 -32.64 4.55 11.78
N ASP A 354 -32.64 4.25 13.08
CA ASP A 354 -31.81 4.92 14.09
C ASP A 354 -30.31 4.83 13.80
N ALA A 355 -29.83 3.63 13.43
CA ALA A 355 -28.43 3.41 13.07
C ALA A 355 -28.05 4.19 11.81
N THR A 356 -28.95 4.24 10.82
CA THR A 356 -28.75 4.99 9.57
C THR A 356 -28.66 6.49 9.84
N GLU A 357 -29.54 7.03 10.70
CA GLU A 357 -29.52 8.44 11.08
C GLU A 357 -28.20 8.83 11.77
N VAL A 358 -27.75 8.04 12.75
CA VAL A 358 -26.50 8.31 13.48
C VAL A 358 -25.30 8.30 12.53
N VAL A 359 -25.22 7.32 11.64
CA VAL A 359 -24.12 7.20 10.67
C VAL A 359 -24.13 8.36 9.67
N ASN A 360 -25.31 8.80 9.21
CA ASN A 360 -25.43 9.98 8.36
C ASN A 360 -24.92 11.24 9.06
N ARG A 361 -25.28 11.46 10.33
CA ARG A 361 -24.81 12.62 11.11
C ARG A 361 -23.30 12.62 11.31
N ILE A 362 -22.70 11.45 11.58
CA ILE A 362 -21.24 11.30 11.68
C ILE A 362 -20.58 11.64 10.34
N ALA A 363 -21.12 11.13 9.24
CA ALA A 363 -20.63 11.41 7.90
C ALA A 363 -20.72 12.90 7.53
N ASP A 364 -21.83 13.56 7.86
CA ASP A 364 -22.00 14.99 7.66
C ASP A 364 -20.98 15.78 8.47
N LEU A 365 -20.76 15.43 9.74
CA LEU A 365 -19.73 16.07 10.57
C LEU A 365 -18.33 15.93 9.96
N VAL A 366 -17.97 14.75 9.44
CA VAL A 366 -16.68 14.54 8.75
C VAL A 366 -16.59 15.40 7.49
N LEU A 367 -17.66 15.47 6.68
CA LEU A 367 -17.67 16.27 5.46
C LEU A 367 -17.62 17.78 5.74
N GLU A 368 -18.31 18.27 6.78
CA GLU A 368 -18.19 19.67 7.23
C GLU A 368 -16.78 19.96 7.77
N SER A 369 -16.15 19.00 8.44
CA SER A 369 -14.76 19.12 8.90
C SER A 369 -13.79 19.27 7.72
N TYR A 370 -13.99 18.49 6.66
CA TYR A 370 -13.16 18.58 5.45
C TYR A 370 -13.33 19.93 4.72
N LYS A 371 -14.52 20.55 4.79
CA LYS A 371 -14.75 21.89 4.22
C LYS A 371 -13.93 22.98 4.89
N GLU A 372 -13.43 22.76 6.11
CA GLU A 372 -12.47 23.66 6.74
C GLU A 372 -11.05 23.57 6.13
N GLY A 373 -10.85 22.70 5.13
CA GLY A 373 -9.65 22.67 4.32
C GLY A 373 -8.48 21.93 4.95
N LYS A 374 -8.73 21.09 5.96
CA LYS A 374 -7.70 20.28 6.63
C LYS A 374 -8.21 18.96 7.16
N LEU A 375 -7.28 18.01 7.27
CA LEU A 375 -7.38 16.79 8.07
C LEU A 375 -6.23 16.83 9.08
N ASP A 376 -6.56 16.75 10.36
CA ASP A 376 -5.59 16.63 11.45
C ASP A 376 -6.12 15.60 12.45
N SER A 377 -5.44 14.47 12.56
CA SER A 377 -5.86 13.35 13.42
C SER A 377 -4.69 12.47 13.82
N GLY A 378 -4.84 11.78 14.94
CA GLY A 378 -3.87 10.82 15.42
C GLY A 378 -4.53 9.71 16.22
N ALA A 379 -3.97 8.51 16.14
CA ALA A 379 -4.32 7.38 16.99
C ALA A 379 -3.04 6.71 17.50
N LEU A 380 -3.07 6.25 18.74
CA LEU A 380 -1.96 5.62 19.42
C LEU A 380 -2.46 4.40 20.19
N LEU A 381 -1.76 3.29 19.99
CA LEU A 381 -1.87 2.07 20.76
C LEU A 381 -0.56 1.87 21.54
N LEU A 382 -0.67 1.81 22.86
CA LEU A 382 0.39 1.40 23.78
C LEU A 382 -0.02 0.06 24.37
N THR A 383 0.83 -0.95 24.27
CA THR A 383 0.52 -2.26 24.86
C THR A 383 1.78 -3.01 25.25
N ASP A 384 1.66 -3.87 26.24
CA ASP A 384 2.67 -4.80 26.72
C ASP A 384 2.00 -6.11 27.16
N ALA A 385 2.72 -7.00 27.83
CA ALA A 385 2.15 -8.27 28.29
C ALA A 385 1.01 -8.14 29.33
N GLY A 386 0.71 -6.97 29.89
CA GLY A 386 -0.28 -6.83 30.95
C GLY A 386 -1.31 -5.74 30.75
N SER A 387 -1.08 -4.83 29.80
CA SER A 387 -1.90 -3.65 29.62
C SER A 387 -2.08 -3.29 28.16
N MET A 388 -3.23 -2.70 27.86
CA MET A 388 -3.52 -2.10 26.57
C MET A 388 -4.17 -0.75 26.78
N LYS A 389 -3.59 0.28 26.17
CA LYS A 389 -4.07 1.66 26.21
C LYS A 389 -4.21 2.15 24.79
N PHE A 390 -5.38 2.68 24.47
CA PHE A 390 -5.64 3.24 23.16
C PHE A 390 -6.22 4.64 23.31
N VAL A 391 -5.75 5.55 22.46
CA VAL A 391 -6.30 6.89 22.30
C VAL A 391 -6.37 7.26 20.82
N MET A 392 -7.40 7.99 20.44
CA MET A 392 -7.49 8.69 19.17
C MET A 392 -8.02 10.11 19.39
N GLY A 393 -7.59 11.02 18.53
CA GLY A 393 -8.07 12.38 18.50
C GLY A 393 -8.13 12.89 17.07
N GLY A 394 -9.07 13.79 16.81
CA GLY A 394 -9.26 14.34 15.48
C GLY A 394 -9.89 15.73 15.51
N PHE A 395 -9.44 16.56 14.58
CA PHE A 395 -10.09 17.81 14.26
C PHE A 395 -11.50 17.55 13.72
N VAL A 396 -12.47 18.31 14.23
CA VAL A 396 -13.83 18.37 13.70
C VAL A 396 -14.27 19.82 13.54
N SER A 397 -15.18 20.10 12.61
CA SER A 397 -15.73 21.45 12.43
C SER A 397 -16.62 21.89 13.59
N ASP A 398 -17.31 20.94 14.22
CA ASP A 398 -18.24 21.19 15.33
C ASP A 398 -18.21 20.02 16.33
N GLY A 399 -17.46 20.17 17.42
CA GLY A 399 -17.44 19.15 18.48
C GLY A 399 -18.67 19.16 19.39
N ASN A 400 -19.52 20.20 19.34
CA ASN A 400 -20.81 20.17 20.02
C ASN A 400 -21.77 19.22 19.29
N GLU A 401 -21.72 19.18 17.95
CA GLU A 401 -22.46 18.18 17.18
C GLU A 401 -21.97 16.76 17.50
N ALA A 402 -20.66 16.54 17.65
CA ALA A 402 -20.14 15.24 18.12
C ALA A 402 -20.71 14.84 19.49
N ALA A 403 -20.77 15.79 20.44
CA ALA A 403 -21.38 15.56 21.76
C ALA A 403 -22.89 15.28 21.64
N ALA A 404 -23.59 15.97 20.75
CA ALA A 404 -25.02 15.77 20.50
C ALA A 404 -25.30 14.40 19.86
N ILE A 405 -24.47 13.94 18.93
CA ILE A 405 -24.53 12.59 18.36
C ILE A 405 -24.38 11.55 19.48
N LEU A 406 -23.40 11.71 20.37
CA LEU A 406 -23.20 10.78 21.50
C LEU A 406 -24.41 10.75 22.45
N LYS A 407 -24.99 11.92 22.76
CA LYS A 407 -26.21 12.04 23.57
C LYS A 407 -27.43 11.39 22.91
N ASP A 408 -27.57 11.54 21.61
CA ASP A 408 -28.63 10.88 20.82
C ASP A 408 -28.49 9.36 20.84
N ILE A 409 -27.28 8.84 20.61
CA ILE A 409 -26.99 7.40 20.72
C ILE A 409 -27.41 6.87 22.09
N ALA A 410 -27.07 7.57 23.18
CA ALA A 410 -27.45 7.18 24.53
C ALA A 410 -28.97 7.16 24.73
N GLY A 411 -29.69 8.12 24.15
CA GLY A 411 -31.15 8.17 24.15
C GLY A 411 -31.76 6.97 23.42
N LYS A 412 -31.25 6.63 22.23
CA LYS A 412 -31.72 5.54 21.38
C LYS A 412 -31.51 4.15 21.98
N VAL A 413 -30.41 3.94 22.73
CA VAL A 413 -30.15 2.65 23.39
C VAL A 413 -30.78 2.53 24.77
N LYS A 414 -31.39 3.60 25.31
CA LYS A 414 -31.92 3.63 26.67
C LYS A 414 -33.05 2.61 26.85
N GLY A 415 -32.94 1.78 27.88
CA GLY A 415 -33.95 0.77 28.21
C GLY A 415 -33.75 -0.60 27.55
N HIS A 416 -32.76 -0.74 26.65
CA HIS A 416 -32.30 -2.07 26.25
C HIS A 416 -31.55 -2.74 27.42
N GLY A 417 -31.82 -4.02 27.68
CA GLY A 417 -31.27 -4.74 28.85
C GLY A 417 -29.74 -4.76 28.93
N ASP A 418 -29.08 -4.60 27.79
CA ASP A 418 -27.62 -4.56 27.67
C ASP A 418 -27.09 -3.16 27.24
N ALA A 419 -27.87 -2.10 27.44
CA ALA A 419 -27.46 -0.74 27.11
C ALA A 419 -26.21 -0.32 27.93
N PRO A 420 -25.23 0.37 27.30
CA PRO A 420 -24.18 1.04 28.06
C PRO A 420 -24.76 2.11 28.99
N ASP A 421 -24.06 2.37 30.07
CA ASP A 421 -24.25 3.53 30.92
C ASP A 421 -23.48 4.72 30.34
N PHE A 422 -24.08 5.90 30.41
CA PHE A 422 -23.54 7.13 29.83
C PHE A 422 -23.50 8.23 30.90
N GLU A 423 -22.29 8.65 31.26
CA GLU A 423 -22.05 9.82 32.11
C GLU A 423 -21.57 10.97 31.20
N PHE A 424 -22.45 11.94 30.95
CA PHE A 424 -22.12 13.12 30.17
C PHE A 424 -21.59 14.23 31.06
N ASP A 425 -20.67 15.04 30.50
CA ASP A 425 -20.17 16.27 31.14
C ASP A 425 -19.63 16.00 32.56
N ARG A 426 -18.97 14.84 32.73
CA ARG A 426 -18.48 14.31 34.01
C ARG A 426 -17.35 15.18 34.59
N ASP A 427 -16.51 15.72 33.72
CA ASP A 427 -15.38 16.58 34.06
C ASP A 427 -15.07 17.51 32.87
N THR A 428 -14.28 18.54 33.10
CA THR A 428 -13.76 19.43 32.05
C THR A 428 -12.25 19.56 32.22
N TYR A 429 -11.50 19.33 31.15
CA TYR A 429 -10.03 19.41 31.16
C TYR A 429 -9.54 20.27 30.01
N HIS A 430 -8.88 21.40 30.33
CA HIS A 430 -8.40 22.38 29.34
C HIS A 430 -9.44 22.78 28.26
N GLY A 431 -10.70 22.95 28.66
CA GLY A 431 -11.79 23.32 27.75
C GLY A 431 -12.41 22.16 26.97
N VAL A 432 -11.97 20.92 27.23
CA VAL A 432 -12.56 19.70 26.68
C VAL A 432 -13.53 19.10 27.71
N ASN A 433 -14.78 18.90 27.32
CA ASN A 433 -15.76 18.20 28.15
C ASN A 433 -15.55 16.69 28.06
N LEU A 434 -15.47 16.04 29.21
CA LEU A 434 -15.18 14.62 29.33
C LEU A 434 -16.45 13.83 29.65
N HIS A 435 -16.72 12.83 28.83
CA HIS A 435 -17.82 11.88 28.95
C HIS A 435 -17.26 10.48 29.20
N LEU A 436 -18.06 9.64 29.85
CA LEU A 436 -17.73 8.23 30.06
C LEU A 436 -18.87 7.35 29.57
N VAL A 437 -18.53 6.39 28.71
CA VAL A 437 -19.41 5.29 28.29
C VAL A 437 -18.92 4.02 28.95
N SER A 438 -19.78 3.35 29.71
CA SER A 438 -19.44 2.11 30.41
C SER A 438 -20.40 0.99 30.04
N ALA A 439 -19.89 -0.17 29.61
CA ALA A 439 -20.74 -1.31 29.26
C ALA A 439 -20.27 -2.56 30.03
N LYS A 440 -21.21 -3.27 30.66
CA LYS A 440 -20.92 -4.58 31.27
C LYS A 440 -20.61 -5.58 30.18
N VAL A 441 -19.52 -6.32 30.34
CA VAL A 441 -19.17 -7.40 29.42
C VAL A 441 -20.00 -8.63 29.80
N PRO A 442 -20.79 -9.21 28.87
CA PRO A 442 -21.57 -10.42 29.15
C PRO A 442 -20.69 -11.57 29.68
N ALA A 443 -21.22 -12.38 30.60
CA ALA A 443 -20.49 -13.52 31.17
C ALA A 443 -20.08 -14.59 30.15
N LYS A 444 -20.74 -14.62 28.99
CA LYS A 444 -20.43 -15.52 27.89
C LYS A 444 -19.27 -15.05 27.00
N ASP A 445 -18.85 -13.80 27.14
CA ASP A 445 -17.82 -13.18 26.30
C ASP A 445 -16.49 -13.14 27.08
N ASP A 446 -15.99 -14.32 27.49
CA ASP A 446 -14.79 -14.48 28.34
C ASP A 446 -13.55 -13.80 27.74
N GLU A 447 -13.35 -13.88 26.42
CA GLU A 447 -12.24 -13.21 25.71
C GLU A 447 -12.26 -11.69 25.92
N VAL A 448 -13.44 -11.06 25.83
CA VAL A 448 -13.61 -9.62 26.03
C VAL A 448 -13.36 -9.24 27.49
N ARG A 449 -13.74 -10.11 28.44
CA ARG A 449 -13.48 -9.93 29.87
C ARG A 449 -12.00 -10.00 30.21
N LYS A 450 -11.22 -10.85 29.53
CA LYS A 450 -9.77 -10.91 29.73
C LYS A 450 -9.06 -9.63 29.27
N ILE A 451 -9.60 -8.94 28.27
CA ILE A 451 -9.04 -7.69 27.71
C ILE A 451 -9.47 -6.47 28.55
N PHE A 452 -10.77 -6.35 28.85
CA PHE A 452 -11.36 -5.13 29.42
C PHE A 452 -11.90 -5.29 30.84
N GLY A 453 -11.81 -6.47 31.44
CA GLY A 453 -12.46 -6.81 32.71
C GLY A 453 -13.97 -6.96 32.58
N ASP A 454 -14.68 -6.91 33.71
CA ASP A 454 -16.14 -7.03 33.76
C ASP A 454 -16.88 -5.84 33.11
N THR A 455 -16.20 -4.71 32.93
CA THR A 455 -16.79 -3.47 32.42
C THR A 455 -15.81 -2.79 31.46
N VAL A 456 -16.22 -2.66 30.19
CA VAL A 456 -15.52 -1.81 29.21
C VAL A 456 -15.82 -0.35 29.54
N ARG A 457 -14.78 0.48 29.57
CA ARG A 457 -14.89 1.94 29.76
C ARG A 457 -14.28 2.66 28.56
N VAL A 458 -15.05 3.57 27.98
CA VAL A 458 -14.62 4.45 26.89
C VAL A 458 -14.75 5.89 27.36
N HIS A 459 -13.64 6.61 27.39
CA HIS A 459 -13.63 8.03 27.68
C HIS A 459 -13.73 8.80 26.38
N VAL A 460 -14.64 9.77 26.31
CA VAL A 460 -14.83 10.61 25.14
C VAL A 460 -14.62 12.06 25.55
N GLY A 461 -13.75 12.78 24.83
CA GLY A 461 -13.55 14.21 24.98
C GLY A 461 -14.18 14.97 23.82
N THR A 462 -14.91 16.04 24.09
CA THR A 462 -15.45 16.94 23.06
C THR A 462 -15.10 18.39 23.38
N ALA A 463 -14.54 19.10 22.41
CA ALA A 463 -14.24 20.53 22.45
C ALA A 463 -14.74 21.20 21.17
N ASP A 464 -14.79 22.54 21.10
CA ASP A 464 -15.38 23.27 19.97
C ASP A 464 -14.99 22.74 18.58
N LYS A 465 -13.72 22.36 18.39
CA LYS A 465 -13.20 21.82 17.12
C LYS A 465 -12.40 20.52 17.26
N ALA A 466 -12.69 19.73 18.28
CA ALA A 466 -11.94 18.50 18.54
C ALA A 466 -12.81 17.42 19.18
N VAL A 467 -12.52 16.17 18.80
CA VAL A 467 -13.05 14.97 19.46
C VAL A 467 -11.89 14.06 19.85
N TYR A 468 -12.02 13.42 21.01
CA TYR A 468 -11.04 12.49 21.56
C TYR A 468 -11.77 11.23 22.03
N VAL A 469 -11.16 10.07 21.86
CA VAL A 469 -11.67 8.79 22.36
C VAL A 469 -10.51 8.01 22.94
N ALA A 470 -10.67 7.47 24.15
CA ALA A 470 -9.70 6.57 24.76
C ALA A 470 -10.36 5.37 25.42
N LEU A 471 -9.70 4.22 25.36
CA LEU A 471 -10.17 2.96 25.91
C LEU A 471 -8.99 2.11 26.41
N GLY A 472 -9.29 1.16 27.29
CA GLY A 472 -8.27 0.31 27.92
C GLY A 472 -7.73 0.87 29.24
N ASP A 473 -6.60 0.36 29.67
CA ASP A 473 -5.95 0.75 30.93
C ASP A 473 -5.49 2.20 30.89
N GLN A 474 -5.69 2.91 32.00
CA GLN A 474 -5.28 4.31 32.13
C GLN A 474 -5.74 5.21 30.95
N SER A 475 -6.88 4.90 30.35
CA SER A 475 -7.41 5.61 29.18
C SER A 475 -7.66 7.09 29.45
N LEU A 476 -8.09 7.47 30.65
CA LEU A 476 -8.31 8.88 31.00
C LEU A 476 -7.00 9.67 31.12
N PRO A 477 -5.96 9.20 31.85
CA PRO A 477 -4.64 9.82 31.79
C PRO A 477 -4.10 9.98 30.36
N LEU A 478 -4.19 8.95 29.52
CA LEU A 478 -3.70 9.02 28.13
C LEU A 478 -4.50 10.01 27.27
N LEU A 479 -5.82 10.09 27.48
CA LEU A 479 -6.66 11.11 26.84
C LEU A 479 -6.26 12.53 27.27
N LYS A 480 -5.96 12.74 28.56
CA LYS A 480 -5.49 14.03 29.09
C LYS A 480 -4.12 14.40 28.51
N GLU A 481 -3.20 13.45 28.39
CA GLU A 481 -1.91 13.64 27.71
C GLU A 481 -2.08 14.12 26.27
N MET A 482 -3.01 13.52 25.51
CA MET A 482 -3.32 13.96 24.14
C MET A 482 -3.94 15.37 24.10
N ILE A 483 -4.79 15.72 25.07
CA ILE A 483 -5.34 17.08 25.19
C ILE A 483 -4.22 18.09 25.50
N ASP A 484 -3.28 17.75 26.38
CA ASP A 484 -2.15 18.60 26.74
C ASP A 484 -1.24 18.85 25.52
N ALA A 485 -0.95 17.80 24.74
CA ALA A 485 -0.19 17.92 23.50
C ALA A 485 -0.90 18.79 22.45
N ALA A 486 -2.23 18.69 22.37
CA ALA A 486 -3.04 19.47 21.45
C ALA A 486 -3.02 20.98 21.75
N ALA A 487 -2.72 21.38 22.99
CA ALA A 487 -2.64 22.79 23.39
C ALA A 487 -1.40 23.51 22.81
N SER A 488 -0.40 22.78 22.34
CA SER A 488 0.79 23.32 21.69
C SER A 488 1.11 22.52 20.43
N PRO A 489 0.35 22.72 19.33
CA PRO A 489 0.55 21.98 18.09
C PRO A 489 2.00 22.12 17.63
N ALA A 490 2.71 21.00 17.57
CA ALA A 490 4.04 21.00 17.00
C ALA A 490 3.94 21.37 15.51
N SER A 491 4.91 22.15 15.02
CA SER A 491 5.19 22.13 13.57
C SER A 491 5.33 20.67 13.17
N SER A 492 4.72 20.25 12.06
CA SER A 492 4.82 18.86 11.59
C SER A 492 6.29 18.46 11.58
N ALA A 493 6.71 17.66 12.56
CA ALA A 493 8.10 17.20 12.66
C ALA A 493 8.43 16.29 11.47
N SER A 494 7.39 15.71 10.85
CA SER A 494 7.43 14.99 9.59
C SER A 494 7.08 15.91 8.42
N ALA A 495 7.77 15.72 7.30
CA ALA A 495 7.34 16.21 5.98
C ALA A 495 6.22 15.32 5.38
N ASP A 496 5.62 14.45 6.20
CA ASP A 496 4.67 13.44 5.79
C ASP A 496 3.23 13.96 5.94
N LEU A 497 2.40 13.66 4.95
CA LEU A 497 0.95 13.83 4.98
C LEU A 497 0.29 12.82 5.92
N VAL A 498 0.81 11.58 5.89
CA VAL A 498 0.33 10.43 6.67
C VAL A 498 1.51 9.58 7.10
N SER A 499 1.50 9.11 8.34
CA SER A 499 2.46 8.16 8.90
C SER A 499 1.73 7.06 9.68
N VAL A 500 2.15 5.82 9.48
CA VAL A 500 1.62 4.64 10.16
C VAL A 500 2.79 3.79 10.62
N GLU A 501 2.77 3.36 11.89
CA GLU A 501 3.72 2.39 12.40
C GLU A 501 2.99 1.27 13.13
N VAL A 502 3.51 0.04 13.00
CA VAL A 502 3.07 -1.13 13.74
C VAL A 502 4.30 -1.90 14.22
N ASN A 503 4.33 -2.17 15.52
CA ASN A 503 5.34 -2.99 16.19
C ASN A 503 4.68 -4.28 16.68
N LEU A 504 5.00 -5.40 16.03
CA LEU A 504 4.31 -6.68 16.29
C LEU A 504 4.58 -7.26 17.68
N MET A 505 5.80 -7.12 18.21
CA MET A 505 6.20 -7.72 19.48
C MET A 505 5.27 -7.35 20.65
N PRO A 506 5.05 -6.06 20.98
CA PRO A 506 4.15 -5.69 22.07
C PRO A 506 2.72 -6.21 21.85
N ILE A 507 2.22 -6.15 20.60
CA ILE A 507 0.87 -6.64 20.26
C ILE A 507 0.74 -8.15 20.50
N LEU A 508 1.75 -8.93 20.10
CA LEU A 508 1.78 -10.37 20.29
C LEU A 508 1.93 -10.74 21.77
N GLN A 509 2.75 -10.01 22.52
CA GLN A 509 2.91 -10.20 23.97
C GLN A 509 1.59 -9.96 24.72
N TYR A 510 0.85 -8.92 24.33
CA TYR A 510 -0.48 -8.67 24.88
C TYR A 510 -1.47 -9.78 24.50
N ALA A 511 -1.51 -10.17 23.23
CA ALA A 511 -2.39 -11.25 22.79
C ALA A 511 -2.10 -12.57 23.53
N GLN A 512 -0.82 -12.90 23.74
CA GLN A 512 -0.38 -14.08 24.48
C GLN A 512 -0.78 -14.06 25.96
N SER A 513 -0.83 -12.88 26.59
CA SER A 513 -1.22 -12.77 27.99
C SER A 513 -2.73 -12.85 28.21
N VAL A 514 -3.51 -12.38 27.23
CA VAL A 514 -4.96 -12.53 27.19
C VAL A 514 -5.32 -14.00 26.96
N GLU A 515 -4.70 -14.64 25.98
CA GLU A 515 -4.94 -16.05 25.69
C GLU A 515 -3.66 -16.72 25.21
N ALA A 516 -3.19 -17.67 26.01
CA ALA A 516 -2.00 -18.43 25.68
C ALA A 516 -2.20 -19.21 24.37
N ASN A 517 -1.33 -18.97 23.39
CA ASN A 517 -1.41 -19.60 22.09
C ASN A 517 0.01 -19.99 21.62
N ASP A 518 0.22 -21.27 21.32
CA ASP A 518 1.55 -21.79 20.96
C ASP A 518 2.09 -21.16 19.66
N ASP A 519 1.22 -20.83 18.70
CA ASP A 519 1.62 -20.15 17.47
C ASP A 519 2.07 -18.71 17.76
N ILE A 520 1.38 -18.00 18.67
CA ILE A 520 1.78 -16.65 19.11
C ILE A 520 3.10 -16.70 19.89
N ALA A 521 3.25 -17.66 20.81
CA ALA A 521 4.49 -17.86 21.55
C ALA A 521 5.70 -18.13 20.62
N ALA A 522 5.50 -18.91 19.56
CA ALA A 522 6.54 -19.16 18.55
C ALA A 522 6.90 -17.89 17.76
N MET A 523 5.91 -17.03 17.44
CA MET A 523 6.17 -15.73 16.79
C MET A 523 6.94 -14.77 17.71
N ILE A 524 6.60 -14.72 19.00
CA ILE A 524 7.33 -13.92 20.01
C ILE A 524 8.78 -14.39 20.12
N ASP A 525 9.01 -15.70 20.24
CA ASP A 525 10.36 -16.27 20.29
C ASP A 525 11.17 -15.96 19.02
N ALA A 526 10.55 -16.03 17.83
CA ALA A 526 11.20 -15.64 16.58
C ALA A 526 11.58 -14.15 16.54
N LEU A 527 10.67 -13.27 16.95
CA LEU A 527 10.91 -11.82 17.00
C LEU A 527 11.94 -11.44 18.06
N SER A 528 12.02 -12.15 19.18
CA SER A 528 12.99 -11.86 20.25
C SER A 528 14.45 -12.03 19.83
N ARG A 529 14.68 -12.68 18.69
CA ARG A 529 16.00 -12.91 18.07
C ARG A 529 16.29 -11.94 16.92
N ALA A 530 15.34 -11.06 16.60
CA ALA A 530 15.51 -10.00 15.62
C ALA A 530 16.09 -8.75 16.26
N ASP A 531 16.57 -7.82 15.43
CA ASP A 531 17.10 -6.54 15.92
C ASP A 531 15.99 -5.51 16.23
N ASP A 532 14.73 -5.82 15.89
CA ASP A 532 13.60 -4.93 16.06
C ASP A 532 12.32 -5.65 16.55
N ALA A 533 11.28 -4.87 16.85
CA ALA A 533 10.01 -5.34 17.40
C ALA A 533 9.07 -5.98 16.35
N GLY A 534 9.55 -6.31 15.16
CA GLY A 534 8.71 -6.70 14.03
C GLY A 534 8.01 -5.49 13.43
N THR A 535 8.80 -4.54 12.93
CA THR A 535 8.31 -3.21 12.56
C THR A 535 7.76 -3.18 11.13
N LEU A 536 6.65 -2.46 10.97
CA LEU A 536 6.12 -1.99 9.71
C LEU A 536 5.94 -0.49 9.82
N HIS A 537 6.60 0.28 8.96
CA HIS A 537 6.45 1.73 8.90
C HIS A 537 6.02 2.13 7.49
N ALA A 538 4.98 2.95 7.39
CA ALA A 538 4.51 3.48 6.13
C ALA A 538 4.36 5.01 6.23
N THR A 539 4.98 5.73 5.30
CA THR A 539 4.86 7.18 5.22
C THR A 539 4.42 7.60 3.84
N SER A 540 3.72 8.73 3.78
CA SER A 540 3.31 9.38 2.55
C SER A 540 3.70 10.84 2.60
N SER A 541 4.46 11.31 1.63
CA SER A 541 4.95 12.69 1.54
C SER A 541 4.58 13.33 0.21
N PRO A 542 4.33 14.64 0.15
CA PRO A 542 4.11 15.33 -1.12
C PRO A 542 5.40 15.31 -1.97
N VAL A 543 5.25 15.24 -3.28
CA VAL A 543 6.30 15.59 -4.24
C VAL A 543 5.73 16.61 -5.25
N ALA A 544 6.58 17.21 -6.07
CA ALA A 544 6.12 18.16 -7.08
C ALA A 544 5.04 17.51 -7.98
N ASN A 545 3.84 18.09 -8.00
CA ASN A 545 2.66 17.59 -8.72
C ASN A 545 2.25 16.14 -8.38
N GLY A 546 2.60 15.63 -7.20
CA GLY A 546 2.41 14.21 -6.91
C GLY A 546 2.58 13.84 -5.45
N GLN A 547 2.70 12.53 -5.22
CA GLN A 547 2.87 11.94 -3.91
C GLN A 547 3.86 10.78 -3.98
N LYS A 548 4.63 10.60 -2.90
CA LYS A 548 5.48 9.43 -2.69
C LYS A 548 5.01 8.70 -1.44
N THR A 549 4.85 7.39 -1.55
CA THR A 549 4.59 6.49 -0.43
C THR A 549 5.80 5.59 -0.24
N ARG A 550 6.29 5.49 0.99
CA ARG A 550 7.38 4.61 1.38
C ARG A 550 6.86 3.61 2.42
N VAL A 551 7.09 2.33 2.18
CA VAL A 551 6.79 1.24 3.12
C VAL A 551 8.10 0.56 3.51
N VAL A 552 8.36 0.45 4.80
CA VAL A 552 9.55 -0.17 5.37
C VAL A 552 9.15 -1.36 6.23
N LEU A 553 9.72 -2.52 5.92
CA LEU A 553 9.55 -3.75 6.68
C LEU A 553 10.86 -4.05 7.42
N GLY A 554 10.81 -4.09 8.75
CA GLY A 554 11.96 -4.41 9.60
C GLY A 554 12.35 -5.89 9.60
N ASP A 555 13.57 -6.18 10.05
CA ASP A 555 14.16 -7.52 10.18
C ASP A 555 13.25 -8.47 10.96
N GLY A 556 12.65 -8.00 12.06
CA GLY A 556 11.75 -8.81 12.87
C GLY A 556 10.54 -9.28 12.09
N LEU A 557 9.94 -8.40 11.29
CA LEU A 557 8.76 -8.72 10.50
C LEU A 557 9.11 -9.75 9.41
N LEU A 558 10.26 -9.58 8.75
CA LEU A 558 10.76 -10.51 7.73
C LEU A 558 11.01 -11.91 8.31
N ARG A 559 11.63 -11.97 9.50
CA ARG A 559 11.87 -13.23 10.22
C ARG A 559 10.56 -13.90 10.66
N ALA A 560 9.59 -13.12 11.14
CA ALA A 560 8.28 -13.63 11.53
C ALA A 560 7.56 -14.27 10.34
N ILE A 561 7.56 -13.60 9.18
CA ILE A 561 7.01 -14.15 7.92
C ILE A 561 7.72 -15.46 7.54
N GLY A 562 9.06 -15.48 7.56
CA GLY A 562 9.84 -16.70 7.28
C GLY A 562 9.57 -17.85 8.26
N GLY A 563 9.37 -17.53 9.54
CA GLY A 563 8.91 -18.48 10.57
C GLY A 563 7.57 -19.11 10.20
N ALA A 564 6.58 -18.29 9.87
CA ALA A 564 5.24 -18.75 9.50
C ALA A 564 5.24 -19.64 8.25
N VAL A 565 6.01 -19.27 7.22
CA VAL A 565 6.15 -20.07 5.98
C VAL A 565 6.74 -21.45 6.28
N ARG A 566 7.80 -21.53 7.11
CA ARG A 566 8.40 -22.81 7.50
C ARG A 566 7.43 -23.69 8.28
N GLN A 567 6.66 -23.10 9.19
CA GLN A 567 5.66 -23.83 9.96
C GLN A 567 4.56 -24.41 9.04
N ALA A 568 4.09 -23.63 8.06
CA ALA A 568 3.11 -24.09 7.08
C ALA A 568 3.65 -25.24 6.22
N GLN A 569 4.89 -25.15 5.73
CA GLN A 569 5.54 -26.22 4.97
C GLN A 569 5.72 -27.50 5.80
N ALA A 570 6.12 -27.39 7.08
CA ALA A 570 6.24 -28.52 7.97
C ALA A 570 4.89 -29.23 8.21
N LYS A 571 3.81 -28.46 8.43
CA LYS A 571 2.44 -29.00 8.56
C LYS A 571 2.00 -29.72 7.27
N GLN A 572 2.30 -29.17 6.10
CA GLN A 572 1.96 -29.79 4.82
C GLN A 572 2.69 -31.12 4.59
N LEU A 573 3.98 -31.21 4.93
CA LEU A 573 4.76 -32.46 4.84
C LEU A 573 4.25 -33.53 5.83
N GLN A 574 3.86 -33.13 7.03
CA GLN A 574 3.28 -34.05 8.02
C GLN A 574 1.91 -34.59 7.56
N GLN A 575 1.09 -33.78 6.89
CA GLN A 575 -0.19 -34.20 6.32
C GLN A 575 -0.01 -35.15 5.13
N GLN A 576 1.00 -34.92 4.28
CA GLN A 576 1.35 -35.84 3.19
C GLN A 576 1.86 -37.19 3.70
N ASN A 577 2.57 -37.21 4.84
CA ASN A 577 3.05 -38.45 5.45
C ASN A 577 1.98 -39.20 6.28
N THR A 578 0.91 -38.54 6.72
CA THR A 578 -0.19 -39.18 7.47
C THR A 578 -1.40 -39.55 6.60
N GLY A 579 -1.55 -38.99 5.40
CA GLY A 579 -2.59 -39.36 4.43
C GLY A 579 -2.29 -40.60 3.57
N GLY A 580 -1.21 -41.33 3.88
CA GLY A 580 -0.75 -42.50 3.13
C GLY A 580 -0.99 -43.86 3.80
N PHE A 581 -1.90 -43.96 4.77
CA PHE A 581 -2.28 -45.22 5.43
C PHE A 581 -3.75 -45.56 5.24
#